data_AF-A0A848T4H6-F1
#
_entry.id   AF-A0A848T4H6-F1
#
_cell.length_a   1.000
_cell.length_b   1.000
_cell.length_c   1.000
_cell.angle_alpha   90.00
_cell.angle_beta   90.00
_cell.angle_gamma   90.00
#
_symmetry.space_group_name_H-M   'P 1'
#
loop_
_entity.id
_entity.type
_entity.pdbx_description
1 polymer ?
#
loop_
_entity_poly.entity_id
_entity_poly.type
_entity_poly.pdbx_seq_one_letter_code
_entity_poly.pdbx_strand_id
1 'polypeptide(L)'
;MRKMLIYTFLLCLIFSACEKSVSNNTTTTSQNYAEGFIIQKSENYTDISILTPWQDSRTQFSYTVGDADLNDLALRKTAIINDRIRSVICLSTTHIAFLDALGLTDRIVGVANGKFVFNESVRNAIDEGRVVDLGSDSELDFEKIVDLNADIILTYAIDEGFMMNYDRLMELEQKVIVISEYLETSPLGQSEWLKVYGVLFDRERKADSVFADIEKEYLEIKAAPILSNPPRVFCNTPWKEVWYMPGGHSFT
;
A
#
# COMPACT_ATOMS: atom_id res chain seq x y z
N MET A 1 49.54 7.94 -50.31
CA MET A 1 48.14 7.43 -50.37
C MET A 1 47.81 6.40 -49.28
N ARG A 2 48.69 5.44 -48.97
CA ARG A 2 48.45 4.40 -47.94
C ARG A 2 48.39 4.92 -46.48
N LYS A 3 49.07 6.02 -46.14
CA LYS A 3 48.94 6.68 -44.83
C LYS A 3 47.66 7.51 -44.69
N MET A 4 47.07 7.96 -45.80
CA MET A 4 45.85 8.78 -45.77
C MET A 4 44.59 7.92 -45.52
N LEU A 5 44.56 6.68 -46.02
CA LEU A 5 43.49 5.70 -45.74
C LEU A 5 43.45 5.25 -44.26
N ILE A 6 44.60 5.20 -43.58
CA ILE A 6 44.67 4.79 -42.16
C ILE A 6 44.05 5.86 -41.26
N TYR A 7 44.25 7.14 -41.56
CA TYR A 7 43.60 8.23 -40.82
C TYR A 7 42.09 8.32 -41.07
N THR A 8 41.61 7.95 -42.26
CA THR A 8 40.17 7.89 -42.54
C THR A 8 39.48 6.73 -41.81
N PHE A 9 40.18 5.60 -41.61
CA PHE A 9 39.64 4.46 -40.86
C PHE A 9 39.67 4.68 -39.33
N LEU A 10 40.65 5.41 -38.81
CA LEU A 10 40.73 5.74 -37.38
C LEU A 10 39.72 6.81 -36.95
N LEU A 11 39.23 7.65 -37.87
CA LEU A 11 38.23 8.68 -37.59
C LEU A 11 36.79 8.12 -37.55
N CYS A 12 36.52 6.98 -38.18
CA CYS A 12 35.19 6.33 -38.15
C CYS A 12 34.93 5.54 -36.84
N LEU A 13 35.97 5.15 -36.09
CA LEU A 13 35.81 4.40 -34.84
C LEU A 13 35.41 5.27 -33.64
N ILE A 14 35.41 6.59 -33.78
CA ILE A 14 35.07 7.54 -32.69
C ILE A 14 33.57 7.90 -32.70
N PHE A 15 32.82 7.51 -33.74
CA PHE A 15 31.39 7.86 -33.89
C PHE A 15 30.40 6.77 -33.47
N SER A 16 30.84 5.65 -32.88
CA SER A 16 29.94 4.56 -32.44
C SER A 16 29.85 4.34 -30.93
N ALA A 17 30.33 5.27 -30.11
CA ALA A 17 30.26 5.14 -28.65
C ALA A 17 29.57 6.35 -28.01
N CYS A 18 28.28 6.51 -28.28
CA CYS A 18 27.42 7.36 -27.47
C CYS A 18 25.98 6.82 -27.52
N GLU A 19 25.76 5.66 -26.93
CA GLU A 19 24.45 5.37 -26.36
C GLU A 19 24.29 6.32 -25.16
N LYS A 20 23.48 7.36 -25.34
CA LYS A 20 22.96 8.12 -24.20
C LYS A 20 22.13 7.13 -23.38
N SER A 21 22.68 6.64 -22.28
CA SER A 21 21.86 6.16 -21.19
C SER A 21 21.01 7.35 -20.74
N VAL A 22 19.72 7.28 -21.02
CA VAL A 22 18.75 8.19 -20.42
C VAL A 22 18.81 7.89 -18.93
N SER A 23 19.53 8.72 -18.19
CA SER A 23 19.47 8.76 -16.74
C SER A 23 18.08 9.22 -16.37
N ASN A 24 17.14 8.28 -16.28
CA ASN A 24 15.88 8.54 -15.60
C ASN A 24 16.24 8.91 -14.16
N ASN A 25 16.03 10.18 -13.80
CA ASN A 25 16.25 10.67 -12.45
C ASN A 25 15.14 10.08 -11.55
N THR A 26 15.26 8.79 -11.20
CA THR A 26 14.37 8.14 -10.27
C THR A 26 14.65 8.68 -8.88
N THR A 27 13.67 9.34 -8.27
CA THR A 27 13.78 9.83 -6.89
C THR A 27 13.06 8.84 -5.98
N THR A 28 13.80 8.15 -5.12
CA THR A 28 13.19 7.36 -4.04
C THR A 28 12.62 8.31 -3.01
N THR A 29 11.33 8.17 -2.68
CA THR A 29 10.75 8.95 -1.59
C THR A 29 11.35 8.43 -0.28
N SER A 30 11.91 9.33 0.54
CA SER A 30 12.44 8.96 1.86
C SER A 30 11.28 8.61 2.78
N GLN A 31 11.13 7.31 3.07
CA GLN A 31 10.41 6.83 4.23
C GLN A 31 11.36 6.83 5.44
N ASN A 32 10.86 7.25 6.59
CA ASN A 32 11.69 7.46 7.78
C ASN A 32 11.55 6.33 8.80
N TYR A 33 10.43 5.60 8.77
CA TYR A 33 10.04 4.61 9.77
C TYR A 33 9.58 3.29 9.16
N ALA A 34 8.84 3.33 8.04
CA ALA A 34 8.33 2.12 7.39
C ALA A 34 9.44 1.35 6.69
N GLU A 35 9.41 0.03 6.84
CA GLU A 35 10.36 -0.90 6.19
C GLU A 35 9.64 -1.83 5.19
N GLY A 36 8.31 -1.89 5.21
CA GLY A 36 7.51 -2.86 4.46
C GLY A 36 7.29 -2.53 2.98
N PHE A 37 7.56 -1.29 2.54
CA PHE A 37 7.39 -0.88 1.14
C PHE A 37 8.57 -0.04 0.62
N ILE A 38 8.60 0.23 -0.69
CA ILE A 38 9.47 1.22 -1.33
C ILE A 38 8.65 2.00 -2.34
N ILE A 39 8.79 3.34 -2.36
CA ILE A 39 8.18 4.22 -3.37
C ILE A 39 9.28 4.84 -4.25
N GLN A 40 9.26 4.53 -5.54
CA GLN A 40 10.20 5.05 -6.54
C GLN A 40 9.47 5.92 -7.56
N LYS A 41 9.76 7.23 -7.54
CA LYS A 41 9.13 8.18 -8.45
C LYS A 41 9.94 8.33 -9.73
N SER A 42 9.27 8.21 -10.86
CA SER A 42 9.74 8.56 -12.19
C SER A 42 9.00 9.80 -12.70
N GLU A 43 9.32 10.27 -13.91
CA GLU A 43 8.72 11.49 -14.47
C GLU A 43 7.20 11.39 -14.62
N ASN A 44 6.68 10.23 -15.04
CA ASN A 44 5.26 10.05 -15.38
C ASN A 44 4.55 8.92 -14.60
N TYR A 45 5.27 8.23 -13.72
CA TYR A 45 4.72 7.13 -12.92
C TYR A 45 5.52 6.92 -11.65
N THR A 46 4.91 6.22 -10.71
CA THR A 46 5.48 5.84 -9.42
C THR A 46 5.38 4.34 -9.24
N ASP A 47 6.50 3.68 -9.01
CA ASP A 47 6.50 2.27 -8.65
C ASP A 47 6.43 2.12 -7.12
N ILE A 48 5.54 1.24 -6.66
CA ILE A 48 5.37 0.84 -5.27
C ILE A 48 5.75 -0.63 -5.18
N SER A 49 6.75 -0.94 -4.35
CA SER A 49 7.15 -2.33 -4.07
C SER A 49 6.79 -2.67 -2.64
N ILE A 50 6.00 -3.72 -2.44
CA ILE A 50 5.68 -4.29 -1.12
C ILE A 50 6.64 -5.45 -0.88
N LEU A 51 7.53 -5.29 0.12
CA LEU A 51 8.70 -6.14 0.30
C LEU A 51 8.38 -7.42 1.06
N THR A 52 7.44 -7.35 1.99
CA THR A 52 7.05 -8.48 2.85
C THR A 52 5.52 -8.45 3.00
N PRO A 53 4.78 -9.21 2.17
CA PRO A 53 3.31 -9.21 2.19
C PRO A 53 2.71 -9.95 3.39
N TRP A 54 3.44 -10.91 3.96
CA TRP A 54 3.12 -11.58 5.23
C TRP A 54 4.43 -12.00 5.92
N GLN A 55 4.36 -12.37 7.20
CA GLN A 55 5.52 -12.75 8.01
C GLN A 55 6.38 -13.83 7.31
N ASP A 56 7.70 -13.62 7.27
CA ASP A 56 8.69 -14.52 6.68
C ASP A 56 8.53 -14.81 5.17
N SER A 57 7.68 -14.04 4.47
CA SER A 57 7.50 -14.17 3.02
C SER A 57 8.79 -13.83 2.26
N ARG A 58 9.02 -14.57 1.17
CA ARG A 58 10.06 -14.26 0.16
C ARG A 58 9.49 -13.64 -1.11
N THR A 59 8.17 -13.46 -1.15
CA THR A 59 7.45 -12.90 -2.28
C THR A 59 7.37 -11.40 -2.14
N GLN A 60 7.49 -10.68 -3.25
CA GLN A 60 7.30 -9.23 -3.31
C GLN A 60 6.20 -8.91 -4.31
N PHE A 61 5.44 -7.85 -4.05
CA PHE A 61 4.48 -7.31 -4.99
C PHE A 61 4.96 -5.96 -5.51
N SER A 62 4.74 -5.68 -6.78
CA SER A 62 5.10 -4.39 -7.38
C SER A 62 3.95 -3.85 -8.20
N TYR A 63 3.64 -2.57 -7.97
CA TYR A 63 2.55 -1.85 -8.58
C TYR A 63 3.09 -0.60 -9.24
N THR A 64 2.72 -0.37 -10.50
CA THR A 64 3.05 0.90 -11.16
C THR A 64 1.82 1.80 -11.16
N VAL A 65 1.93 2.96 -10.53
CA VAL A 65 0.86 3.96 -10.43
C VAL A 65 1.18 5.13 -11.37
N GLY A 66 0.27 5.50 -12.27
CA GLY A 66 0.47 6.62 -13.17
C GLY A 66 -0.77 7.00 -13.96
N ASP A 67 -0.63 8.02 -14.81
CA ASP A 67 -1.75 8.56 -15.58
C ASP A 67 -2.07 7.69 -16.83
N ALA A 68 -3.31 7.79 -17.29
CA ALA A 68 -3.87 6.96 -18.36
C ALA A 68 -3.18 7.12 -19.74
N ASP A 69 -2.45 8.22 -19.96
CA ASP A 69 -1.81 8.54 -21.24
C ASP A 69 -0.59 7.63 -21.54
N LEU A 70 -0.23 6.77 -20.61
CA LEU A 70 0.84 5.80 -20.77
C LEU A 70 0.29 4.48 -21.31
N ASN A 71 0.05 4.41 -22.62
CA ASN A 71 -0.37 3.19 -23.32
C ASN A 71 0.51 1.96 -22.97
N ASP A 72 1.81 2.17 -22.71
CA ASP A 72 2.74 1.11 -22.31
C ASP A 72 2.55 0.64 -20.85
N LEU A 73 2.02 1.49 -19.97
CA LEU A 73 1.70 1.09 -18.59
C LEU A 73 0.43 0.26 -18.53
N ALA A 74 -0.58 0.59 -19.33
CA ALA A 74 -1.84 -0.15 -19.36
C ALA A 74 -1.64 -1.64 -19.75
N LEU A 75 -0.52 -1.98 -20.40
CA LEU A 75 -0.13 -3.35 -20.71
C LEU A 75 0.40 -4.14 -19.50
N ARG A 76 0.78 -3.48 -18.40
CA ARG A 76 1.24 -4.14 -17.18
C ARG A 76 0.05 -4.59 -16.36
N LYS A 77 0.00 -5.88 -16.02
CA LYS A 77 -1.07 -6.46 -15.18
C LYS A 77 -1.20 -5.78 -13.81
N THR A 78 -0.11 -5.22 -13.29
CA THR A 78 -0.06 -4.53 -11.99
C THR A 78 -0.13 -3.01 -12.10
N ALA A 79 -0.44 -2.47 -13.29
CA ALA A 79 -0.62 -1.03 -13.44
C ALA A 79 -1.93 -0.56 -12.82
N ILE A 80 -1.83 0.56 -12.11
CA ILE A 80 -2.92 1.24 -11.44
C ILE A 80 -2.98 2.64 -12.03
N ILE A 81 -4.15 2.99 -12.55
CA ILE A 81 -4.38 4.31 -13.11
C ILE A 81 -5.09 5.15 -12.03
N ASN A 82 -4.32 6.00 -11.35
CA ASN A 82 -4.71 6.77 -10.17
C ASN A 82 -5.91 7.70 -10.41
N ASP A 83 -5.93 8.43 -11.53
CA ASP A 83 -6.99 9.39 -11.90
C ASP A 83 -8.35 8.74 -12.14
N ARG A 84 -8.37 7.41 -12.30
CA ARG A 84 -9.57 6.59 -12.47
C ARG A 84 -10.05 5.90 -11.21
N ILE A 85 -9.31 5.92 -10.10
CA ILE A 85 -9.76 5.25 -8.87
C ILE A 85 -10.89 6.04 -8.23
N ARG A 86 -12.15 5.65 -8.50
CA ARG A 86 -13.38 6.23 -7.94
C ARG A 86 -14.06 5.29 -6.95
N SER A 87 -13.75 4.00 -7.02
CA SER A 87 -14.36 2.95 -6.21
C SER A 87 -13.29 2.00 -5.66
N VAL A 88 -13.40 1.63 -4.39
CA VAL A 88 -12.47 0.73 -3.71
C VAL A 88 -13.22 -0.27 -2.82
N ILE A 89 -12.75 -1.51 -2.83
CA ILE A 89 -13.15 -2.53 -1.87
C ILE A 89 -12.06 -2.65 -0.79
N CYS A 90 -12.46 -2.66 0.48
CA CYS A 90 -11.56 -2.78 1.62
C CYS A 90 -11.76 -4.12 2.34
N LEU A 91 -10.78 -5.04 2.22
CA LEU A 91 -10.86 -6.32 2.92
C LEU A 91 -10.32 -6.29 4.36
N SER A 92 -9.69 -5.19 4.78
CA SER A 92 -9.33 -4.93 6.18
C SER A 92 -9.97 -3.62 6.66
N THR A 93 -10.32 -3.55 7.95
CA THR A 93 -10.80 -2.32 8.60
C THR A 93 -9.73 -1.23 8.66
N THR A 94 -8.45 -1.58 8.66
CA THR A 94 -7.34 -0.61 8.65
C THR A 94 -7.30 0.18 7.34
N HIS A 95 -7.66 -0.44 6.21
CA HIS A 95 -7.77 0.24 4.91
C HIS A 95 -8.75 1.42 4.98
N ILE A 96 -9.85 1.26 5.73
CA ILE A 96 -10.86 2.31 5.92
C ILE A 96 -10.24 3.51 6.67
N ALA A 97 -9.41 3.26 7.69
CA ALA A 97 -8.76 4.33 8.45
C ALA A 97 -7.81 5.17 7.59
N PHE A 98 -7.00 4.54 6.72
CA PHE A 98 -6.14 5.27 5.78
C PHE A 98 -6.95 6.09 4.77
N LEU A 99 -8.05 5.53 4.24
CA LEU A 99 -8.94 6.27 3.33
C LEU A 99 -9.62 7.45 4.04
N ASP A 100 -10.05 7.27 5.28
CA ASP A 100 -10.66 8.32 6.10
C ASP A 100 -9.69 9.46 6.39
N ALA A 101 -8.44 9.14 6.75
CA ALA A 101 -7.36 10.11 6.91
C ALA A 101 -7.14 10.96 5.63
N LEU A 102 -7.36 10.36 4.46
CA LEU A 102 -7.30 11.06 3.16
C LEU A 102 -8.64 11.67 2.73
N GLY A 103 -9.72 11.50 3.50
CA GLY A 103 -11.06 11.99 3.19
C GLY A 103 -11.66 11.32 1.94
N LEU A 104 -11.48 10.00 1.83
CA LEU A 104 -11.84 9.17 0.68
C LEU A 104 -12.82 8.04 1.04
N THR A 105 -13.49 8.12 2.19
CA THR A 105 -14.47 7.11 2.63
C THR A 105 -15.67 7.00 1.69
N ASP A 106 -15.98 8.05 0.93
CA ASP A 106 -17.00 8.08 -0.11
C ASP A 106 -16.68 7.19 -1.33
N ARG A 107 -15.41 6.79 -1.50
CA ARG A 107 -15.00 5.87 -2.57
C ARG A 107 -15.17 4.40 -2.19
N ILE A 108 -15.45 4.09 -0.93
CA ILE A 108 -15.61 2.70 -0.48
C ILE A 108 -16.95 2.19 -1.00
N VAL A 109 -16.94 1.08 -1.73
CA VAL A 109 -18.16 0.44 -2.28
C VAL A 109 -18.41 -0.94 -1.70
N GLY A 110 -17.39 -1.55 -1.08
CA GLY A 110 -17.53 -2.84 -0.41
C GLY A 110 -16.49 -3.02 0.70
N VAL A 111 -16.87 -3.79 1.71
CA VAL A 111 -16.00 -4.10 2.86
C VAL A 111 -16.11 -5.58 3.22
N ALA A 112 -15.03 -6.16 3.75
CA ALA A 112 -15.13 -7.44 4.45
C ALA A 112 -15.47 -7.22 5.93
N ASN A 113 -16.14 -8.20 6.52
CA ASN A 113 -16.58 -8.23 7.89
C ASN A 113 -17.27 -6.92 8.32
N GLY A 114 -18.29 -6.52 7.56
CA GLY A 114 -18.95 -5.22 7.69
C GLY A 114 -19.36 -4.89 9.11
N LYS A 115 -19.70 -5.86 9.97
CA LYS A 115 -20.03 -5.67 11.40
C LYS A 115 -18.90 -5.08 12.28
N PHE A 116 -17.63 -5.14 11.86
CA PHE A 116 -16.49 -4.62 12.65
C PHE A 116 -16.05 -3.21 12.24
N VAL A 117 -16.72 -2.60 11.26
CA VAL A 117 -16.44 -1.22 10.83
C VAL A 117 -16.93 -0.19 11.86
N PHE A 118 -16.01 0.58 12.46
CA PHE A 118 -16.36 1.60 13.45
C PHE A 118 -16.44 3.03 12.89
N ASN A 119 -15.90 3.28 11.70
CA ASN A 119 -16.02 4.60 11.06
C ASN A 119 -17.50 4.91 10.81
N GLU A 120 -18.02 5.99 11.40
CA GLU A 120 -19.45 6.32 11.38
C GLU A 120 -19.99 6.54 9.96
N SER A 121 -19.22 7.21 9.09
CA SER A 121 -19.62 7.47 7.70
C SER A 121 -19.80 6.16 6.93
N VAL A 122 -18.82 5.26 7.03
CA VAL A 122 -18.87 3.96 6.34
C VAL A 122 -19.92 3.05 6.98
N ARG A 123 -20.07 3.05 8.31
CA ARG A 123 -21.12 2.32 9.02
C ARG A 123 -22.50 2.71 8.50
N ASN A 124 -22.80 3.99 8.44
CA ASN A 124 -24.07 4.49 7.92
C ASN A 124 -24.26 4.08 6.45
N ALA A 125 -23.20 4.14 5.63
CA ALA A 125 -23.27 3.72 4.24
C ALA A 125 -23.53 2.21 4.08
N ILE A 126 -23.04 1.36 5.00
CA ILE A 126 -23.38 -0.08 5.06
C ILE A 126 -24.85 -0.26 5.41
N ASP A 127 -25.33 0.43 6.45
CA ASP A 127 -26.70 0.31 6.93
C ASP A 127 -27.72 0.81 5.87
N GLU A 128 -27.32 1.78 5.05
CA GLU A 128 -28.08 2.29 3.90
C GLU A 128 -27.95 1.42 2.63
N GLY A 129 -27.10 0.40 2.64
CA GLY A 129 -26.84 -0.47 1.48
C GLY A 129 -26.00 0.16 0.36
N ARG A 130 -25.38 1.32 0.61
CA ARG A 130 -24.44 1.97 -0.34
C ARG A 130 -23.06 1.33 -0.33
N VAL A 131 -22.67 0.72 0.78
CA VAL A 131 -21.47 -0.11 0.92
C VAL A 131 -21.88 -1.54 1.18
N VAL A 132 -21.41 -2.47 0.36
CA VAL A 132 -21.79 -3.89 0.46
C VAL A 132 -20.89 -4.63 1.43
N ASP A 133 -21.48 -5.37 2.38
CA ASP A 133 -20.74 -6.34 3.20
C ASP A 133 -20.49 -7.61 2.38
N LEU A 134 -19.21 -7.92 2.17
CA LEU A 134 -18.74 -9.02 1.35
C LEU A 134 -18.53 -10.32 2.15
N GLY A 135 -18.84 -10.31 3.45
CA GLY A 135 -18.70 -11.49 4.31
C GLY A 135 -17.34 -11.55 5.01
N SER A 136 -17.01 -12.73 5.54
CA SER A 136 -15.75 -12.96 6.25
C SER A 136 -14.62 -13.31 5.30
N ASP A 137 -13.37 -13.23 5.76
CA ASP A 137 -12.20 -13.55 4.93
C ASP A 137 -12.24 -15.01 4.42
N SER A 138 -12.81 -15.94 5.19
CA SER A 138 -12.98 -17.35 4.78
C SER A 138 -14.17 -17.59 3.86
N GLU A 139 -15.12 -16.66 3.79
CA GLU A 139 -16.40 -16.82 3.07
C GLU A 139 -16.71 -15.56 2.24
N LEU A 140 -15.69 -15.05 1.56
CA LEU A 140 -15.80 -13.84 0.75
C LEU A 140 -16.75 -14.06 -0.43
N ASP A 141 -17.69 -13.14 -0.63
CA ASP A 141 -18.69 -13.20 -1.70
C ASP A 141 -18.13 -12.65 -3.02
N PHE A 142 -17.52 -13.54 -3.82
CA PHE A 142 -16.90 -13.19 -5.09
C PHE A 142 -17.89 -12.72 -6.15
N GLU A 143 -19.16 -13.16 -6.11
CA GLU A 143 -20.18 -12.70 -7.06
C GLU A 143 -20.46 -11.22 -6.82
N LYS A 144 -20.66 -10.81 -5.56
CA LYS A 144 -20.82 -9.40 -5.21
C LYS A 144 -19.59 -8.56 -5.55
N ILE A 145 -18.39 -9.10 -5.36
CA ILE A 145 -17.15 -8.37 -5.72
C ILE A 145 -17.13 -8.05 -7.21
N VAL A 146 -17.45 -9.02 -8.05
CA VAL A 146 -17.50 -8.81 -9.51
C VAL A 146 -18.62 -7.84 -9.88
N ASP A 147 -19.80 -7.96 -9.27
CA ASP A 147 -20.93 -7.06 -9.52
C ASP A 147 -20.64 -5.60 -9.12
N LEU A 148 -19.88 -5.39 -8.05
CA LEU A 148 -19.44 -4.06 -7.62
C LEU A 148 -18.49 -3.41 -8.64
N ASN A 149 -17.71 -4.21 -9.37
CA ASN A 149 -16.76 -3.77 -10.40
C ASN A 149 -15.90 -2.58 -9.94
N ALA A 150 -15.29 -2.72 -8.75
CA ALA A 150 -14.48 -1.66 -8.16
C ALA A 150 -13.17 -1.44 -8.92
N ASP A 151 -12.65 -0.22 -8.90
CA ASP A 151 -11.41 0.12 -9.61
C ASP A 151 -10.20 -0.59 -9.02
N ILE A 152 -10.19 -0.78 -7.69
CA ILE A 152 -9.18 -1.55 -6.97
C ILE A 152 -9.78 -2.28 -5.76
N ILE A 153 -9.11 -3.36 -5.35
CA ILE A 153 -9.37 -4.10 -4.12
C ILE A 153 -8.12 -4.03 -3.25
N LEU A 154 -8.26 -3.51 -2.03
CA LEU A 154 -7.22 -3.53 -1.02
C LEU A 154 -7.37 -4.81 -0.19
N THR A 155 -6.38 -5.69 -0.29
CA THR A 155 -6.31 -6.95 0.45
C THR A 155 -5.11 -6.96 1.40
N TYR A 156 -5.09 -7.94 2.29
CA TYR A 156 -3.97 -8.24 3.17
C TYR A 156 -3.69 -9.75 3.14
N ALA A 157 -2.56 -10.17 3.68
CA ALA A 157 -2.21 -11.57 3.83
C ALA A 157 -1.59 -11.78 5.21
N ILE A 158 -1.99 -12.84 5.92
CA ILE A 158 -1.35 -13.22 7.20
C ILE A 158 -0.44 -14.44 7.05
N ASP A 159 -0.69 -15.26 6.04
CA ASP A 159 0.08 -16.41 5.63
C ASP A 159 -0.16 -16.70 4.14
N GLU A 160 0.48 -17.76 3.62
CA GLU A 160 0.33 -18.20 2.23
C GLU A 160 -1.10 -18.67 1.91
N GLY A 161 -1.85 -19.19 2.88
CA GLY A 161 -3.24 -19.63 2.68
C GLY A 161 -4.18 -18.48 2.30
N PHE A 162 -3.90 -17.27 2.78
CA PHE A 162 -4.63 -16.06 2.39
C PHE A 162 -4.40 -15.66 0.92
N MET A 163 -3.37 -16.21 0.24
CA MET A 163 -3.18 -16.00 -1.19
C MET A 163 -4.22 -16.68 -2.06
N MET A 164 -4.97 -17.66 -1.55
CA MET A 164 -6.07 -18.27 -2.31
C MET A 164 -7.13 -17.24 -2.72
N ASN A 165 -7.48 -16.31 -1.82
CA ASN A 165 -8.41 -15.22 -2.14
C ASN A 165 -7.81 -14.26 -3.16
N TYR A 166 -6.52 -13.89 -2.98
CA TYR A 166 -5.80 -13.04 -3.92
C TYR A 166 -5.77 -13.65 -5.33
N ASP A 167 -5.37 -14.92 -5.46
CA ASP A 167 -5.27 -15.62 -6.74
C ASP A 167 -6.62 -15.67 -7.44
N ARG A 168 -7.69 -16.00 -6.70
CA ARG A 168 -9.05 -16.01 -7.25
C ARG A 168 -9.51 -14.63 -7.72
N LEU A 169 -9.21 -13.56 -6.99
CA LEU A 169 -9.51 -12.19 -7.44
C LEU A 169 -8.72 -11.83 -8.71
N MET A 170 -7.46 -12.26 -8.80
CA MET A 170 -6.61 -12.05 -9.97
C MET A 170 -7.05 -12.86 -11.20
N GLU A 171 -7.65 -14.04 -11.00
CA GLU A 171 -8.29 -14.85 -12.05
C GLU A 171 -9.58 -14.19 -12.56
N LEU A 172 -10.30 -13.47 -11.69
CA LEU A 172 -11.48 -12.67 -12.03
C LEU A 172 -11.13 -11.27 -12.59
N GLU A 173 -9.87 -11.09 -13.00
CA GLU A 173 -9.34 -9.86 -13.60
C GLU A 173 -9.51 -8.60 -12.73
N GLN A 174 -9.65 -8.79 -11.40
CA GLN A 174 -9.71 -7.68 -10.45
C GLN A 174 -8.31 -7.08 -10.25
N LYS A 175 -8.27 -5.77 -9.98
CA LYS A 175 -7.02 -5.08 -9.62
C LYS A 175 -6.82 -5.13 -8.12
N VAL A 176 -5.96 -6.04 -7.67
CA VAL A 176 -5.75 -6.32 -6.24
C VAL A 176 -4.41 -5.76 -5.76
N ILE A 177 -4.45 -5.02 -4.65
CA ILE A 177 -3.28 -4.44 -4.00
C ILE A 177 -3.14 -5.05 -2.61
N VAL A 178 -1.98 -5.64 -2.33
CA VAL A 178 -1.65 -6.19 -1.02
C VAL A 178 -1.09 -5.09 -0.14
N ILE A 179 -1.68 -4.92 1.04
CA ILE A 179 -1.23 -4.01 2.09
C ILE A 179 -0.75 -4.86 3.27
N SER A 180 0.41 -4.52 3.83
CA SER A 180 1.06 -5.26 4.92
C SER A 180 1.59 -4.35 6.03
N GLU A 181 0.87 -3.24 6.30
CA GLU A 181 1.20 -2.26 7.34
C GLU A 181 1.23 -2.87 8.75
N TYR A 182 0.56 -3.99 8.96
CA TYR A 182 0.52 -4.69 10.23
C TYR A 182 1.86 -5.35 10.61
N LEU A 183 2.78 -5.51 9.65
CA LEU A 183 4.12 -6.06 9.88
C LEU A 183 5.14 -5.01 10.34
N GLU A 184 4.77 -3.73 10.32
CA GLU A 184 5.67 -2.67 10.73
C GLU A 184 6.00 -2.77 12.22
N THR A 185 7.27 -2.61 12.55
CA THR A 185 7.79 -2.78 13.91
C THR A 185 7.70 -1.50 14.75
N SER A 186 6.98 -0.48 14.28
CA SER A 186 6.72 0.73 15.05
C SER A 186 5.37 1.36 14.66
N PRO A 187 4.69 2.04 15.60
CA PRO A 187 3.44 2.76 15.29
C PRO A 187 3.60 3.81 14.17
N LEU A 188 4.77 4.46 14.10
CA LEU A 188 5.08 5.40 13.03
C LEU A 188 5.33 4.69 11.70
N GLY A 189 5.99 3.54 11.70
CA GLY A 189 6.15 2.72 10.50
C GLY A 189 4.79 2.32 9.92
N GLN A 190 3.89 1.80 10.76
CA GLN A 190 2.52 1.46 10.35
C GLN A 190 1.77 2.69 9.82
N SER A 191 1.88 3.84 10.48
CA SER A 191 1.20 5.07 10.05
C SER A 191 1.78 5.64 8.74
N GLU A 192 3.07 5.41 8.47
CA GLU A 192 3.74 5.91 7.26
C GLU A 192 3.26 5.21 5.98
N TRP A 193 2.57 4.08 6.10
CA TRP A 193 1.83 3.47 4.98
C TRP A 193 0.77 4.41 4.39
N LEU A 194 0.36 5.47 5.10
CA LEU A 194 -0.46 6.53 4.54
C LEU A 194 0.15 7.12 3.25
N LYS A 195 1.49 7.10 3.10
CA LYS A 195 2.18 7.52 1.87
C LYS A 195 1.85 6.62 0.68
N VAL A 196 1.71 5.31 0.87
CA VAL A 196 1.27 4.36 -0.18
C VAL A 196 -0.12 4.75 -0.67
N TYR A 197 -1.06 5.00 0.25
CA TYR A 197 -2.41 5.48 -0.09
C TYR A 197 -2.35 6.87 -0.76
N GLY A 198 -1.44 7.73 -0.33
CA GLY A 198 -1.17 9.02 -0.96
C GLY A 198 -0.81 8.89 -2.43
N VAL A 199 0.06 7.94 -2.79
CA VAL A 199 0.41 7.66 -4.19
C VAL A 199 -0.80 7.09 -4.95
N LEU A 200 -1.45 6.05 -4.40
CA LEU A 200 -2.57 5.36 -5.06
C LEU A 200 -3.71 6.30 -5.46
N PHE A 201 -4.06 7.24 -4.59
CA PHE A 201 -5.22 8.10 -4.76
C PHE A 201 -4.90 9.52 -5.23
N ASP A 202 -3.67 9.79 -5.64
CA ASP A 202 -3.18 11.14 -5.98
C ASP A 202 -3.43 12.16 -4.85
N ARG A 203 -3.00 11.77 -3.65
CA ARG A 203 -3.16 12.53 -2.39
C ARG A 203 -1.86 12.63 -1.60
N GLU A 204 -0.70 12.48 -2.24
CA GLU A 204 0.62 12.50 -1.59
C GLU A 204 0.82 13.70 -0.65
N ARG A 205 0.53 14.93 -1.10
CA ARG A 205 0.65 16.12 -0.24
C ARG A 205 -0.21 16.05 1.01
N LYS A 206 -1.42 15.50 0.90
CA LYS A 206 -2.31 15.32 2.05
C LYS A 206 -1.79 14.21 2.96
N ALA A 207 -1.34 13.09 2.39
CA ALA A 207 -0.73 11.99 3.12
C ALA A 207 0.50 12.45 3.91
N ASP A 208 1.41 13.20 3.28
CA ASP A 208 2.61 13.74 3.93
C ASP A 208 2.25 14.70 5.07
N SER A 209 1.27 15.57 4.85
CA SER A 209 0.80 16.51 5.89
C SER A 209 0.20 15.77 7.09
N VAL A 210 -0.71 14.82 6.84
CA VAL A 210 -1.37 14.06 7.92
C VAL A 210 -0.36 13.18 8.66
N PHE A 211 0.58 12.56 7.93
CA PHE A 211 1.63 11.77 8.56
C PHE A 211 2.54 12.62 9.44
N ALA A 212 2.94 13.83 8.99
CA ALA A 212 3.75 14.73 9.79
C ALA A 212 3.06 15.16 11.09
N ASP A 213 1.73 15.38 11.05
CA ASP A 213 0.94 15.68 12.25
C ASP A 213 0.90 14.48 13.21
N ILE A 214 0.67 13.26 12.70
CA ILE A 214 0.72 12.01 13.48
C ILE A 214 2.10 11.80 14.11
N GLU A 215 3.17 11.97 13.32
CA GLU A 215 4.56 11.84 13.78
C GLU A 215 4.83 12.80 14.93
N LYS A 216 4.47 14.07 14.76
CA LYS A 216 4.64 15.09 15.78
C LYS A 216 3.89 14.73 17.07
N GLU A 217 2.61 14.41 16.98
CA GLU A 217 1.79 14.08 18.15
C GLU A 217 2.34 12.85 18.89
N TYR A 218 2.69 11.80 18.16
CA TYR A 218 3.29 10.60 18.75
C TYR A 218 4.62 10.91 19.46
N LEU A 219 5.50 11.71 18.85
CA LEU A 219 6.78 12.07 19.44
C LEU A 219 6.61 12.94 20.70
N GLU A 220 5.63 13.84 20.71
CA GLU A 220 5.27 14.63 21.90
C GLU A 220 4.79 13.72 23.05
N ILE A 221 3.91 12.75 22.77
CA ILE A 221 3.44 11.78 23.77
C ILE A 221 4.58 10.88 24.26
N LYS A 222 5.41 10.38 23.34
CA LYS A 222 6.55 9.51 23.66
C LYS A 222 7.59 10.20 24.53
N ALA A 223 7.76 11.51 24.38
CA ALA A 223 8.68 12.31 25.19
C ALA A 223 8.13 12.65 26.59
N ALA A 224 6.87 12.30 26.89
CA ALA A 224 6.28 12.56 28.19
C ALA A 224 7.07 11.86 29.32
N PRO A 225 7.23 12.51 30.49
CA PRO A 225 8.02 11.96 31.58
C PRO A 225 7.43 10.65 32.10
N ILE A 226 8.28 9.63 32.20
CA ILE A 226 7.93 8.36 32.81
C ILE A 226 7.79 8.55 34.33
N LEU A 227 6.73 7.98 34.91
CA LEU A 227 6.52 8.00 36.35
C LEU A 227 7.69 7.34 37.10
N SER A 228 8.12 7.92 38.22
CA SER A 228 9.20 7.35 39.04
C SER A 228 8.88 5.96 39.59
N ASN A 229 7.59 5.59 39.66
CA ASN A 229 7.12 4.25 40.01
C ASN A 229 6.04 3.82 38.99
N PRO A 230 6.41 3.27 37.84
CA PRO A 230 5.46 2.95 36.78
C PRO A 230 4.54 1.79 37.21
N PRO A 231 3.23 1.87 36.94
CA PRO A 231 2.33 0.75 37.21
C PRO A 231 2.70 -0.44 36.32
N ARG A 232 2.52 -1.65 36.86
CA ARG A 232 2.58 -2.87 36.04
C ARG A 232 1.26 -3.00 35.29
N VAL A 233 1.34 -2.98 33.97
CA VAL A 233 0.18 -3.10 33.08
C VAL A 233 0.11 -4.53 32.54
N PHE A 234 -1.10 -5.06 32.45
CA PHE A 234 -1.39 -6.33 31.79
C PHE A 234 -2.21 -6.03 30.55
N CYS A 235 -1.68 -6.39 29.37
CA CYS A 235 -2.33 -6.15 28.09
C CYS A 235 -3.27 -7.32 27.74
N ASN A 236 -4.26 -7.08 26.87
CA ASN A 236 -5.26 -8.04 26.39
C ASN A 236 -6.26 -8.53 27.44
N THR A 237 -7.13 -9.46 27.03
CA THR A 237 -8.16 -10.12 27.85
C THR A 237 -8.01 -11.63 27.73
N PRO A 238 -8.46 -12.43 28.72
CA PRO A 238 -8.31 -13.88 28.66
C PRO A 238 -9.22 -14.46 27.57
N TRP A 239 -8.68 -15.35 26.75
CA TRP A 239 -9.43 -16.09 25.74
C TRP A 239 -9.28 -17.59 25.99
N LYS A 240 -10.42 -18.27 26.20
CA LYS A 240 -10.46 -19.71 26.52
C LYS A 240 -9.48 -20.12 27.63
N GLU A 241 -9.54 -19.41 28.76
CA GLU A 241 -8.69 -19.64 29.95
C GLU A 241 -7.18 -19.37 29.74
N VAL A 242 -6.76 -18.93 28.56
CA VAL A 242 -5.38 -18.54 28.26
C VAL A 242 -5.29 -17.03 28.12
N TRP A 243 -4.26 -16.42 28.70
CA TRP A 243 -3.98 -15.00 28.54
C TRP A 243 -2.86 -14.79 27.52
N TYR A 244 -3.23 -14.34 26.33
CA TYR A 244 -2.28 -14.02 25.27
C TYR A 244 -1.77 -12.61 25.47
N MET A 245 -0.45 -12.41 25.44
CA MET A 245 0.17 -11.11 25.56
C MET A 245 1.18 -10.89 24.42
N PRO A 246 1.30 -9.65 23.91
CA PRO A 246 2.41 -9.32 23.04
C PRO A 246 3.73 -9.56 23.77
N GLY A 247 4.71 -10.08 23.03
CA GLY A 247 6.10 -10.08 23.49
C GLY A 247 6.64 -8.64 23.59
N GLY A 248 7.82 -8.46 24.18
CA GLY A 248 8.42 -7.12 24.36
C GLY A 248 8.80 -6.36 23.08
N HIS A 249 8.65 -7.00 21.91
CA HIS A 249 8.94 -6.44 20.58
C HIS A 249 7.70 -6.39 19.66
N SER A 250 6.50 -6.54 20.22
CA SER A 250 5.24 -6.40 19.49
C SER A 250 4.35 -5.37 20.18
N PHE A 251 3.62 -4.58 19.41
CA PHE A 251 2.58 -3.67 19.93
C PHE A 251 1.18 -4.29 19.87
N THR A 252 1.08 -5.50 19.29
CA THR A 252 -0.15 -6.30 19.14
C THR A 252 0.03 -7.72 19.66
#